data_AF-A0A4D7JM71-F1
#
_entry.id   AF-A0A4D7JM71-F1
#
_cell.length_a   1.000
_cell.length_b   1.000
_cell.length_c   1.000
_cell.angle_alpha   90.00
_cell.angle_beta   90.00
_cell.angle_gamma   90.00
#
_symmetry.space_group_name_H-M   'P 1'
#
loop_
_entity.id
_entity.type
_entity.pdbx_description
1 polymer ?
#
loop_
_entity_poly.entity_id
_entity_poly.type
_entity_poly.pdbx_seq_one_letter_code
_entity_poly.pdbx_strand_id
1 'polypeptide(L)'
;MKKRIFTYCFILIISVNYSFGQTIFSELKSDEKRADKEFNQGNYKEALLLYLDVNKSDPGNKNIIKKLAITYKGLDAPLKAADYLLKYADTNLNLSSAEMLMLGNYLTDAGKYNQAINWFKKYQNTNPSNELVAKQIWQLENRDFLYEDSVLYEIKKLPINTDQREFGVSISEKGIVYLSDQPTYGGLKVVDGQTNRNFLRWFISEQKYDSLLDLAYYEKPKEFLKGIKSKYHKGNIYISENSDTIFYSKNSPVSTIAKKSRLEIVMITRKKDKWSEPISLPINNPGYSTNHPYFNSTEQKLYFSSDMSGGYGGFDLYYSSFNNGKWGKPVNLGSLVNTKGNESYPYKNGNSFYFTSDGHTGLGGMDIYSVIAIENEFSNLKNLGYPVNTNFDDFGLVLFNEGQKGYFSSNRNKNALDDDIYHLKISLQSFPLLISGTLRLKDLNNVDENTSLLKNATLLLIDKNRKKVVSNSKSDNDGQFEINIPYDGDFYIKVSDKYLGEALINLDIPRNREEQSTYKIVIVKELFSVNNKIN
;
A
#
# COMPACT_ATOMS: atom_id res chain seq x y z
N MET A 1 21.42 35.75 68.35
CA MET A 1 21.75 34.42 67.81
C MET A 1 20.73 33.86 66.80
N LYS A 2 19.42 33.96 67.03
CA LYS A 2 18.40 33.34 66.14
C LYS A 2 18.37 33.86 64.68
N LYS A 3 18.68 35.13 64.42
CA LYS A 3 18.74 35.69 63.03
C LYS A 3 19.92 35.20 62.19
N ARG A 4 21.07 34.85 62.80
CA ARG A 4 22.25 34.38 62.05
C ARG A 4 22.11 32.92 61.60
N ILE A 5 21.46 32.08 62.40
CA ILE A 5 21.22 30.65 62.07
C ILE A 5 20.31 30.53 60.84
N PHE A 6 19.30 31.39 60.70
CA PHE A 6 18.38 31.37 59.55
C PHE A 6 19.10 31.73 58.23
N THR A 7 20.05 32.68 58.25
CA THR A 7 20.86 33.05 57.08
C THR A 7 21.82 31.93 56.66
N TYR A 8 22.45 31.23 57.62
CA TYR A 8 23.32 30.09 57.31
C TYR A 8 22.56 28.88 56.77
N CYS A 9 21.35 28.60 57.28
CA CYS A 9 20.49 27.55 56.70
C CYS A 9 20.00 27.91 55.28
N PHE A 10 19.70 29.18 55.00
CA PHE A 10 19.29 29.62 53.66
C PHE A 10 20.44 29.54 52.64
N ILE A 11 21.67 29.89 53.04
CA ILE A 11 22.87 29.75 52.21
C ILE A 11 23.23 28.27 51.97
N LEU A 12 23.07 27.40 52.98
CA LEU A 12 23.30 25.96 52.82
C LEU A 12 22.28 25.34 51.85
N ILE A 13 21.00 25.71 51.95
CA ILE A 13 19.95 25.25 51.03
C ILE A 13 20.22 25.75 49.60
N ILE A 14 20.69 26.98 49.42
CA ILE A 14 21.09 27.49 48.09
C ILE A 14 22.31 26.72 47.55
N SER A 15 23.31 26.42 48.38
CA SER A 15 24.53 25.70 47.96
C SER A 15 24.27 24.23 47.61
N VAL A 16 23.40 23.54 48.36
CA VAL A 16 23.02 22.13 48.09
C VAL A 16 22.19 22.03 46.82
N ASN A 17 21.29 22.98 46.55
CA ASN A 17 20.56 23.05 45.27
C ASN A 17 21.50 23.38 44.09
N TYR A 18 22.55 24.16 44.30
CA TYR A 18 23.53 24.50 43.24
C TYR A 18 24.40 23.29 42.86
N SER A 19 24.88 22.52 43.84
CA SER A 19 25.69 21.33 43.60
C SER A 19 24.90 20.18 42.97
N PHE A 20 23.65 19.94 43.39
CA PHE A 20 22.78 18.95 42.76
C PHE A 20 22.40 19.32 41.32
N GLY A 21 22.18 20.61 41.04
CA GLY A 21 21.93 21.09 39.69
C GLY A 21 23.12 20.83 38.75
N GLN A 22 24.35 21.07 39.19
CA GLN A 22 25.55 20.85 38.36
C GLN A 22 25.78 19.38 37.97
N THR A 23 25.50 18.43 38.87
CA THR A 23 25.65 16.99 38.58
C THR A 23 24.63 16.51 37.53
N ILE A 24 23.36 16.90 37.67
CA ILE A 24 22.29 16.56 36.71
C ILE A 24 22.59 17.15 35.32
N PHE A 25 23.01 18.42 35.24
CA PHE A 25 23.38 19.03 33.95
C PHE A 25 24.61 18.38 33.29
N SER A 26 25.55 17.85 34.09
CA SER A 26 26.73 17.15 33.56
C SER A 26 26.40 15.76 33.00
N GLU A 27 25.49 15.04 33.66
CA GLU A 27 25.00 13.73 33.24
C GLU A 27 24.14 13.84 31.98
N LEU A 28 23.25 14.84 31.92
CA LEU A 28 22.46 15.16 30.72
C LEU A 28 23.34 15.47 29.50
N LYS A 29 24.42 16.23 29.67
CA LYS A 29 25.39 16.50 28.59
C LYS A 29 26.15 15.25 28.14
N SER A 30 26.33 14.27 29.03
CA SER A 30 26.94 12.98 28.70
C SER A 30 25.99 12.12 27.86
N ASP A 31 24.72 12.04 28.27
CA ASP A 31 23.72 11.25 27.55
C ASP A 31 23.34 11.86 26.20
N GLU A 32 23.27 13.19 26.09
CA GLU A 32 23.11 13.85 24.77
C GLU A 32 24.27 13.50 23.83
N LYS A 33 25.52 13.54 24.30
CA LYS A 33 26.68 13.16 23.46
C LYS A 33 26.64 11.70 23.01
N ARG A 34 26.16 10.81 23.88
CA ARG A 34 25.95 9.40 23.52
C ARG A 34 24.85 9.27 22.47
N ALA A 35 23.74 9.96 22.66
CA ALA A 35 22.64 9.99 21.70
C ALA A 35 23.09 10.50 20.32
N ASP A 36 23.87 11.59 20.31
CA ASP A 36 24.44 12.18 19.10
C ASP A 36 25.38 11.20 18.37
N LYS A 37 26.16 10.44 19.13
CA LYS A 37 27.05 9.42 18.57
C LYS A 37 26.25 8.32 17.86
N GLU A 38 25.24 7.76 18.52
CA GLU A 38 24.38 6.72 17.93
C GLU A 38 23.62 7.27 16.71
N PHE A 39 23.08 8.48 16.82
CA PHE A 39 22.37 9.17 15.75
C PHE A 39 23.24 9.34 14.50
N ASN A 40 24.47 9.85 14.67
CA ASN A 40 25.40 10.06 13.56
C ASN A 40 25.91 8.74 12.95
N GLN A 41 25.81 7.63 13.68
CA GLN A 41 26.12 6.29 13.18
C GLN A 41 24.94 5.63 12.46
N GLY A 42 23.76 6.27 12.47
CA GLY A 42 22.52 5.72 11.91
C GLY A 42 21.81 4.73 12.83
N ASN A 43 22.27 4.59 14.09
CA ASN A 43 21.66 3.72 15.10
C ASN A 43 20.47 4.46 15.74
N TYR A 44 19.44 4.73 14.94
CA TYR A 44 18.33 5.60 15.34
C TYR A 44 17.52 5.04 16.51
N LYS A 45 17.48 3.71 16.70
CA LYS A 45 16.74 3.10 17.82
C LYS A 45 17.42 3.40 19.15
N GLU A 46 18.73 3.22 19.23
CA GLU A 46 19.54 3.51 20.40
C GLU A 46 19.57 5.01 20.66
N ALA A 47 19.73 5.82 19.61
CA ALA A 47 19.63 7.27 19.69
C ALA A 47 18.27 7.73 20.24
N LEU A 48 17.18 7.12 19.78
CA LEU A 48 15.82 7.46 20.23
C LEU A 48 15.67 7.27 21.74
N LEU A 49 16.11 6.13 22.27
CA LEU A 49 16.02 5.84 23.70
C LEU A 49 16.75 6.91 24.53
N LEU A 50 17.99 7.23 24.13
CA LEU A 50 18.80 8.23 24.82
C LEU A 50 18.20 9.64 24.70
N TYR A 51 17.74 10.04 23.52
CA TYR A 51 17.10 11.35 23.35
C TYR A 51 15.78 11.46 24.11
N LEU A 52 15.00 10.39 24.24
CA LEU A 52 13.78 10.40 25.05
C LEU A 52 14.11 10.63 26.53
N ASP A 53 15.18 10.03 27.05
CA ASP A 53 15.61 10.22 28.44
C ASP A 53 16.14 11.64 28.68
N VAL A 54 16.93 12.18 27.75
CA VAL A 54 17.35 13.60 27.79
C VAL A 54 16.12 14.52 27.76
N ASN A 55 15.14 14.24 26.90
CA ASN A 55 13.92 15.04 26.76
C ASN A 55 12.98 14.93 27.96
N LYS A 56 13.00 13.84 28.75
CA LYS A 56 12.25 13.77 30.02
C LYS A 56 12.76 14.81 31.02
N SER A 57 14.06 15.06 31.00
CA SER A 57 14.74 15.95 31.94
C SER A 57 14.78 17.40 31.46
N ASP A 58 14.75 17.63 30.14
CA ASP A 58 14.68 18.96 29.52
C ASP A 58 13.65 18.99 28.35
N PRO A 59 12.33 18.96 28.64
CA PRO A 59 11.29 18.80 27.61
C PRO A 59 11.14 19.97 26.64
N GLY A 60 11.72 21.14 26.95
CA GLY A 60 11.65 22.35 26.15
C GLY A 60 12.84 22.55 25.21
N ASN A 61 13.81 21.64 25.22
CA ASN A 61 15.03 21.78 24.45
C ASN A 61 14.78 21.59 22.94
N LYS A 62 14.69 22.70 22.21
CA LYS A 62 14.44 22.71 20.77
C LYS A 62 15.40 21.84 19.95
N ASN A 63 16.67 21.72 20.37
CA ASN A 63 17.64 20.88 19.67
C ASN A 63 17.32 19.39 19.86
N ILE A 64 16.95 18.98 21.08
CA ILE A 64 16.53 17.61 21.38
C ILE A 64 15.21 17.27 20.70
N ILE A 65 14.23 18.18 20.71
CA ILE A 65 12.95 18.01 20.00
C ILE A 65 13.21 17.79 18.50
N LYS A 66 14.07 18.60 17.87
CA LYS A 66 14.45 18.42 16.46
C LYS A 66 15.14 17.08 16.21
N LYS A 67 16.10 16.70 17.07
CA LYS A 67 16.82 15.42 16.98
C LYS A 67 15.86 14.23 17.13
N LEU A 68 14.90 14.30 18.06
CA LEU A 68 13.83 13.30 18.21
C LEU A 68 12.98 13.19 16.95
N ALA A 69 12.59 14.33 16.36
CA ALA A 69 11.81 14.34 15.12
C ALA A 69 12.56 13.66 13.97
N ILE A 70 13.84 13.99 13.77
CA ILE A 70 14.68 13.37 12.73
C ILE A 70 14.94 11.89 13.04
N THR A 71 15.06 11.52 14.32
CA THR A 71 15.25 10.13 14.74
C THR A 71 14.01 9.28 14.47
N TYR A 72 12.82 9.77 14.82
CA TYR A 72 11.56 9.11 14.44
C TYR A 72 11.38 9.01 12.93
N LYS A 73 11.82 10.02 12.18
CA LYS A 73 11.93 9.96 10.72
C LYS A 73 12.85 8.81 10.26
N GLY A 74 14.05 8.69 10.83
CA GLY A 74 14.99 7.63 10.49
C GLY A 74 14.52 6.22 10.89
N LEU A 75 13.52 6.14 11.77
CA LEU A 75 12.85 4.90 12.19
C LEU A 75 11.54 4.65 11.43
N ASP A 76 11.24 5.47 10.42
CA ASP A 76 10.02 5.39 9.64
C ASP A 76 8.73 5.43 10.50
N ALA A 77 8.71 6.35 11.47
CA ALA A 77 7.59 6.56 12.38
C ALA A 77 6.92 7.91 12.11
N PRO A 78 6.17 8.08 11.00
CA PRO A 78 5.72 9.37 10.50
C PRO A 78 4.82 10.13 11.48
N LEU A 79 3.92 9.44 12.19
CA LEU A 79 3.05 10.04 13.21
C LEU A 79 3.87 10.73 14.32
N LYS A 80 4.88 10.05 14.86
CA LYS A 80 5.74 10.58 15.93
C LYS A 80 6.68 11.65 15.40
N ALA A 81 7.25 11.45 14.21
CA ALA A 81 8.08 12.45 13.57
C ALA A 81 7.31 13.77 13.36
N ALA A 82 6.08 13.70 12.84
CA ALA A 82 5.21 14.86 12.65
C ALA A 82 4.88 15.55 13.99
N ASP A 83 4.55 14.80 15.05
CA ASP A 83 4.29 15.36 16.38
C ASP A 83 5.48 16.17 16.91
N TYR A 84 6.69 15.63 16.81
CA TYR A 84 7.90 16.32 17.27
C TYR A 84 8.30 17.49 16.37
N LEU A 85 8.10 17.39 15.05
CA LEU A 85 8.37 18.51 14.14
C LEU A 85 7.40 19.67 14.37
N LEU A 86 6.12 19.41 14.64
CA LEU A 86 5.14 20.44 15.03
C LEU A 86 5.58 21.14 16.33
N LYS A 87 5.96 20.38 17.36
CA LYS A 87 6.50 20.96 18.60
C LYS A 87 7.74 21.81 18.34
N TYR A 88 8.64 21.35 17.49
CA TYR A 88 9.82 22.14 17.09
C TYR A 88 9.42 23.43 16.38
N ALA A 89 8.45 23.36 15.45
CA ALA A 89 7.93 24.50 14.72
C ALA A 89 7.27 25.55 15.64
N ASP A 90 6.50 25.11 16.65
CA ASP A 90 5.86 26.02 17.61
C ASP A 90 6.89 26.78 18.46
N THR A 91 8.04 26.16 18.73
CA THR A 91 9.15 26.79 19.48
C THR A 91 10.11 27.63 18.62
N ASN A 92 9.99 27.58 17.29
CA ASN A 92 10.90 28.24 16.37
C ASN A 92 10.15 29.06 15.31
N LEU A 93 10.20 30.38 15.45
CA LEU A 93 9.49 31.32 14.57
C LEU A 93 10.01 31.32 13.12
N ASN A 94 11.24 30.86 12.87
CA ASN A 94 11.89 30.90 11.55
C ASN A 94 12.40 29.51 11.13
N LEU A 95 11.52 28.67 10.60
CA LEU A 95 11.91 27.46 9.89
C LEU A 95 12.54 27.80 8.54
N SER A 96 13.55 27.05 8.12
CA SER A 96 14.04 27.09 6.74
C SER A 96 13.02 26.49 5.77
N SER A 97 13.10 26.83 4.48
CA SER A 97 12.24 26.22 3.45
C SER A 97 12.39 24.68 3.41
N ALA A 98 13.60 24.15 3.66
CA ALA A 98 13.82 22.71 3.74
C ALA A 98 13.06 22.08 4.93
N GLU A 99 13.05 22.74 6.09
CA GLU A 99 12.30 22.27 7.26
C GLU A 99 10.78 22.39 7.06
N MET A 100 10.29 23.44 6.39
CA MET A 100 8.87 23.59 6.06
C MET A 100 8.39 22.49 5.11
N LEU A 101 9.16 22.21 4.05
CA LEU A 101 8.86 21.14 3.10
C LEU A 101 8.86 19.78 3.81
N MET A 102 9.88 19.52 4.63
CA MET A 102 9.97 18.29 5.42
C MET A 102 8.75 18.15 6.34
N LEU A 103 8.36 19.21 7.06
CA LEU A 103 7.20 19.17 7.95
C LEU A 103 5.90 18.91 7.19
N GLY A 104 5.70 19.54 6.03
CA GLY A 104 4.56 19.26 5.16
C GLY A 104 4.48 17.79 4.74
N ASN A 105 5.59 17.20 4.30
CA ASN A 105 5.65 15.79 3.90
C ASN A 105 5.33 14.85 5.07
N TYR A 106 5.97 15.03 6.23
CA TYR A 106 5.69 14.19 7.41
C TYR A 106 4.26 14.32 7.92
N LEU A 107 3.65 15.51 7.81
CA LEU A 107 2.24 15.69 8.14
C LEU A 107 1.33 14.99 7.14
N THR A 108 1.76 14.84 5.88
CA THR A 108 1.04 14.09 4.86
C THR A 108 1.08 12.59 5.20
N ASP A 109 2.27 12.06 5.49
CA ASP A 109 2.46 10.66 5.92
C ASP A 109 1.71 10.34 7.22
N ALA A 110 1.59 11.33 8.12
CA ALA A 110 0.82 11.24 9.35
C ALA A 110 -0.71 11.39 9.15
N GLY A 111 -1.20 11.58 7.92
CA GLY A 111 -2.62 11.82 7.60
C GLY A 111 -3.15 13.18 8.09
N LYS A 112 -2.29 14.09 8.53
CA LYS A 112 -2.63 15.44 9.03
C LYS A 112 -2.70 16.46 7.88
N TYR A 113 -3.47 16.14 6.84
CA TYR A 113 -3.46 16.86 5.55
C TYR A 113 -3.71 18.36 5.65
N ASN A 114 -4.68 18.80 6.45
CA ASN A 114 -4.95 20.24 6.61
C ASN A 114 -3.75 21.00 7.19
N GLN A 115 -3.00 20.38 8.11
CA GLN A 115 -1.78 20.96 8.65
C GLN A 115 -0.66 20.93 7.60
N ALA A 116 -0.53 19.84 6.86
CA ALA A 116 0.42 19.71 5.76
C ALA A 116 0.24 20.83 4.72
N ILE A 117 -0.99 21.05 4.25
CA ILE A 117 -1.36 22.11 3.29
C ILE A 117 -0.91 23.49 3.81
N ASN A 118 -1.15 23.80 5.08
CA ASN A 118 -0.73 25.07 5.66
C ASN A 118 0.79 25.26 5.62
N TRP A 119 1.57 24.20 5.89
CA TRP A 119 3.03 24.25 5.81
C TRP A 119 3.54 24.32 4.37
N PHE A 120 2.91 23.61 3.44
CA PHE A 120 3.24 23.73 2.02
C PHE A 120 2.96 25.13 1.48
N LYS A 121 1.86 25.78 1.88
CA LYS A 121 1.58 27.18 1.52
C LYS A 121 2.65 28.14 2.07
N LYS A 122 3.11 27.94 3.31
CA LYS A 122 4.23 28.71 3.88
C LYS A 122 5.52 28.52 3.07
N TYR A 123 5.83 27.28 2.69
CA TYR A 123 6.96 26.98 1.80
C TYR A 123 6.81 27.67 0.43
N GLN A 124 5.63 27.61 -0.16
CA GLN A 124 5.36 28.18 -1.48
C GLN A 124 5.54 29.70 -1.50
N ASN A 125 5.26 30.39 -0.39
CA ASN A 125 5.54 31.82 -0.26
C ASN A 125 7.03 32.17 -0.41
N THR A 126 7.94 31.28 0.01
CA THR A 126 9.39 31.48 -0.17
C THR A 126 9.93 30.84 -1.45
N ASN A 127 9.16 29.95 -2.09
CA ASN A 127 9.56 29.17 -3.25
C ASN A 127 8.44 29.09 -4.30
N PRO A 128 7.97 30.23 -4.85
CA PRO A 128 6.76 30.30 -5.66
C PRO A 128 6.85 29.54 -6.98
N SER A 129 8.07 29.31 -7.50
CA SER A 129 8.31 28.57 -8.74
C SER A 129 8.33 27.04 -8.56
N ASN A 130 8.11 26.53 -7.35
CA ASN A 130 8.10 25.08 -7.12
C ASN A 130 6.73 24.49 -7.50
N GLU A 131 6.61 24.04 -8.75
CA GLU A 131 5.39 23.42 -9.29
C GLU A 131 5.00 22.12 -8.59
N LEU A 132 5.97 21.35 -8.07
CA LEU A 132 5.68 20.08 -7.38
C LEU A 132 4.87 20.33 -6.10
N VAL A 133 5.28 21.31 -5.30
CA VAL A 133 4.54 21.67 -4.07
C VAL A 133 3.19 22.28 -4.40
N ALA A 134 3.08 23.06 -5.49
CA ALA A 134 1.79 23.56 -5.95
C ALA A 134 0.82 22.41 -6.31
N LYS A 135 1.30 21.40 -7.05
CA LYS A 135 0.53 20.18 -7.38
C LYS A 135 0.15 19.41 -6.12
N GLN A 136 1.06 19.29 -5.15
CA GLN A 136 0.81 18.58 -3.90
C GLN A 136 -0.27 19.28 -3.07
N ILE A 137 -0.23 20.61 -2.96
CA ILE A 137 -1.30 21.39 -2.30
C ILE A 137 -2.64 21.12 -2.98
N TRP A 138 -2.70 21.27 -4.31
CA TRP A 138 -3.92 21.05 -5.07
C TRP A 138 -4.47 19.63 -4.86
N GLN A 139 -3.62 18.60 -4.91
CA GLN A 139 -4.05 17.21 -4.71
C GLN A 139 -4.58 16.97 -3.29
N LEU A 140 -3.92 17.49 -2.26
CA LEU A 140 -4.39 17.31 -0.88
C LEU A 140 -5.71 18.05 -0.61
N GLU A 141 -5.90 19.21 -1.23
CA GLU A 141 -7.16 19.97 -1.22
C GLU A 141 -8.29 19.24 -1.96
N ASN A 142 -7.95 18.52 -3.02
CA ASN A 142 -8.89 17.79 -3.89
C ASN A 142 -8.81 16.27 -3.71
N ARG A 143 -8.34 15.81 -2.54
CA ARG A 143 -8.05 14.39 -2.31
C ARG A 143 -9.27 13.49 -2.46
N ASP A 144 -10.49 14.03 -2.33
CA ASP A 144 -11.74 13.28 -2.46
C ASP A 144 -11.82 12.52 -3.81
N PHE A 145 -11.22 13.05 -4.89
CA PHE A 145 -11.10 12.35 -6.18
C PHE A 145 -10.32 11.03 -6.09
N LEU A 146 -9.44 10.90 -5.10
CA LEU A 146 -8.69 9.66 -4.85
C LEU A 146 -9.52 8.65 -4.04
N TYR A 147 -10.71 9.01 -3.55
CA TYR A 147 -11.58 8.13 -2.75
C TYR A 147 -12.88 7.72 -3.47
N GLU A 148 -13.20 8.35 -4.61
CA GLU A 148 -14.49 8.20 -5.32
C GLU A 148 -14.84 6.73 -5.64
N ASP A 149 -13.83 5.94 -6.02
CA ASP A 149 -14.00 4.58 -6.52
C ASP A 149 -13.74 3.49 -5.47
N SER A 150 -13.70 3.84 -4.18
CA SER A 150 -13.29 2.89 -3.14
C SER A 150 -14.16 1.64 -3.04
N VAL A 151 -15.41 1.69 -3.51
CA VAL A 151 -16.33 0.54 -3.58
C VAL A 151 -15.95 -0.49 -4.65
N LEU A 152 -15.10 -0.12 -5.62
CA LEU A 152 -14.60 -1.02 -6.66
C LEU A 152 -13.47 -1.92 -6.15
N TYR A 153 -12.91 -1.63 -4.97
CA TYR A 153 -11.75 -2.34 -4.47
C TYR A 153 -12.07 -3.04 -3.16
N GLU A 154 -11.73 -4.31 -3.09
CA GLU A 154 -11.76 -5.09 -1.86
C GLU A 154 -10.32 -5.44 -1.48
N ILE A 155 -9.91 -5.02 -0.28
CA ILE A 155 -8.56 -5.22 0.23
C ILE A 155 -8.62 -6.07 1.48
N LYS A 156 -7.87 -7.18 1.48
CA LYS A 156 -7.81 -8.13 2.58
C LYS A 156 -6.36 -8.40 2.96
N LYS A 157 -5.99 -8.17 4.21
CA LYS A 157 -4.69 -8.61 4.75
C LYS A 157 -4.59 -10.13 4.62
N LEU A 158 -3.49 -10.63 4.05
CA LEU A 158 -3.31 -12.08 3.91
C LEU A 158 -3.05 -12.77 5.26
N PRO A 159 -3.50 -14.03 5.43
CA PRO A 159 -3.27 -14.80 6.65
C PRO A 159 -1.82 -15.26 6.83
N ILE A 160 -0.95 -15.05 5.83
CA ILE A 160 0.47 -15.40 5.88
C ILE A 160 1.32 -14.36 6.65
N ASN A 161 0.77 -13.17 6.87
CA ASN A 161 1.46 -12.12 7.60
C ASN A 161 1.61 -12.48 9.08
N THR A 162 2.70 -12.02 9.66
CA THR A 162 3.12 -12.29 11.04
C THR A 162 3.34 -10.97 11.79
N ASP A 163 4.11 -10.99 12.86
CA ASP A 163 4.59 -9.79 13.58
C ASP A 163 5.93 -9.27 13.03
N GLN A 164 6.37 -9.82 11.89
CA GLN A 164 7.56 -9.44 11.15
C GLN A 164 7.16 -8.70 9.87
N ARG A 165 8.13 -8.29 9.06
CA ARG A 165 7.84 -7.66 7.77
C ARG A 165 7.59 -8.72 6.72
N GLU A 166 6.52 -8.55 5.96
CA GLU A 166 6.19 -9.35 4.79
C GLU A 166 5.89 -8.44 3.61
N PHE A 167 6.73 -8.48 2.57
CA PHE A 167 6.58 -7.60 1.40
C PHE A 167 7.23 -8.13 0.13
N GLY A 168 7.01 -7.42 -0.98
CA GLY A 168 7.70 -7.68 -2.25
C GLY A 168 7.29 -9.02 -2.87
N VAL A 169 5.99 -9.16 -3.14
CA VAL A 169 5.39 -10.40 -3.67
C VAL A 169 5.85 -10.69 -5.10
N SER A 170 6.13 -11.96 -5.36
CA SER A 170 6.24 -12.54 -6.69
C SER A 170 5.37 -13.79 -6.77
N ILE A 171 4.67 -13.96 -7.90
CA ILE A 171 3.79 -15.10 -8.12
C ILE A 171 4.62 -16.25 -8.72
N SER A 172 4.44 -17.45 -8.19
CA SER A 172 5.02 -18.68 -8.72
C SER A 172 3.91 -19.69 -9.04
N GLU A 173 4.24 -20.74 -9.78
CA GLU A 173 3.32 -21.84 -10.09
C GLU A 173 2.66 -22.46 -8.85
N LYS A 174 3.35 -22.48 -7.70
CA LYS A 174 2.88 -23.13 -6.47
C LYS A 174 2.14 -22.18 -5.52
N GLY A 175 2.21 -20.88 -5.74
CA GLY A 175 1.70 -19.87 -4.81
C GLY A 175 2.58 -18.63 -4.78
N ILE A 176 2.63 -17.96 -3.63
CA ILE A 176 3.27 -16.64 -3.49
C ILE A 176 4.64 -16.74 -2.84
N VAL A 177 5.62 -16.02 -3.40
CA VAL A 177 6.96 -15.83 -2.85
C VAL A 177 7.10 -14.38 -2.39
N TYR A 178 7.68 -14.16 -1.22
CA TYR A 178 7.82 -12.82 -0.64
C TYR A 178 9.06 -12.73 0.25
N LEU A 179 9.45 -11.51 0.61
CA LEU A 179 10.51 -11.23 1.58
C LEU A 179 9.97 -11.18 2.99
N SER A 180 10.70 -11.78 3.93
CA SER A 180 10.43 -11.62 5.36
C SER A 180 11.68 -11.73 6.23
N ASP A 181 11.66 -11.04 7.37
CA ASP A 181 12.64 -11.15 8.45
C ASP A 181 12.18 -12.11 9.58
N GLN A 182 11.25 -13.02 9.28
CA GLN A 182 10.95 -14.17 10.12
C GLN A 182 12.21 -15.01 10.45
N PRO A 183 12.35 -15.49 11.70
CA PRO A 183 13.47 -16.35 12.08
C PRO A 183 13.51 -17.63 11.25
N THR A 184 14.68 -17.95 10.70
CA THR A 184 14.93 -19.26 10.07
C THR A 184 15.45 -20.24 11.11
N TYR A 185 14.90 -21.46 11.14
CA TYR A 185 15.29 -22.48 12.11
C TYR A 185 16.69 -23.05 11.82
N GLY A 186 17.54 -23.15 12.86
CA GLY A 186 18.74 -23.99 12.85
C GLY A 186 20.11 -23.30 12.77
N GLY A 187 20.29 -22.07 13.28
CA GLY A 187 21.60 -21.40 13.33
C GLY A 187 21.74 -20.35 14.43
N LEU A 188 22.96 -19.82 14.62
CA LEU A 188 23.22 -18.67 15.49
C LEU A 188 22.34 -17.48 15.06
N LYS A 189 21.75 -16.77 16.02
CA LYS A 189 20.97 -15.56 15.74
C LYS A 189 21.90 -14.48 15.19
N VAL A 190 21.87 -14.26 13.88
CA VAL A 190 22.56 -13.15 13.21
C VAL A 190 21.51 -12.12 12.82
N VAL A 191 21.59 -10.95 13.46
CA VAL A 191 20.74 -9.81 13.17
C VAL A 191 21.48 -8.80 12.30
N ASP A 192 20.72 -8.03 11.54
CA ASP A 192 21.21 -6.82 10.91
C ASP A 192 21.54 -5.79 12.00
N GLY A 193 22.76 -5.26 11.98
CA GLY A 193 23.23 -4.29 12.96
C GLY A 193 22.53 -2.94 12.88
N GLN A 194 21.92 -2.60 11.73
CA GLN A 194 21.21 -1.33 11.55
C GLN A 194 19.78 -1.39 12.10
N THR A 195 19.06 -2.47 11.81
CA THR A 195 17.65 -2.63 12.21
C THR A 195 17.45 -3.44 13.49
N ASN A 196 18.48 -4.19 13.93
CA ASN A 196 18.40 -5.20 15.00
C ASN A 196 17.31 -6.27 14.75
N ARG A 197 17.00 -6.51 13.46
CA ARG A 197 16.06 -7.53 12.96
C ARG A 197 16.81 -8.66 12.27
N ASN A 198 16.15 -9.78 12.00
CA ASN A 198 16.80 -10.82 11.21
C ASN A 198 17.04 -10.33 9.77
N PHE A 199 18.01 -10.94 9.10
CA PHE A 199 18.20 -10.67 7.68
C PHE A 199 17.01 -11.18 6.86
N LEU A 200 16.55 -10.34 5.93
CA LEU A 200 15.48 -10.69 4.98
C LEU A 200 15.84 -11.93 4.16
N ARG A 201 14.88 -12.85 4.07
CA ARG A 201 14.92 -14.09 3.28
C ARG A 201 13.67 -14.21 2.43
N TRP A 202 13.73 -15.06 1.41
CA TRP A 202 12.54 -15.40 0.65
C TRP A 202 11.77 -16.51 1.35
N PHE A 203 10.46 -16.36 1.44
CA PHE A 203 9.54 -17.39 1.88
C PHE A 203 8.55 -17.68 0.76
N ILE A 204 8.09 -18.93 0.70
CA ILE A 204 7.01 -19.35 -0.19
C ILE A 204 5.85 -19.85 0.66
N SER A 205 4.65 -19.45 0.26
CA SER A 205 3.39 -19.97 0.79
C SER A 205 2.62 -20.59 -0.36
N GLU A 206 2.42 -21.91 -0.31
CA GLU A 206 1.64 -22.59 -1.35
C GLU A 206 0.18 -22.16 -1.25
N GLN A 207 -0.39 -21.78 -2.39
CA GLN A 207 -1.78 -21.37 -2.47
C GLN A 207 -2.61 -22.55 -2.94
N LYS A 208 -3.67 -22.83 -2.20
CA LYS A 208 -4.66 -23.84 -2.55
C LYS A 208 -6.02 -23.16 -2.62
N TYR A 209 -6.90 -23.72 -3.43
CA TYR A 209 -8.22 -23.17 -3.66
C TYR A 209 -9.26 -24.22 -3.30
N ASP A 210 -10.18 -23.85 -2.42
CA ASP A 210 -11.36 -24.64 -2.12
C ASP A 210 -12.51 -24.19 -3.03
N SER A 211 -12.85 -25.04 -4.00
CA SER A 211 -13.91 -24.77 -4.97
C SER A 211 -15.32 -24.80 -4.38
N LEU A 212 -15.51 -25.42 -3.22
CA LEU A 212 -16.81 -25.45 -2.53
C LEU A 212 -17.07 -24.15 -1.76
N LEU A 213 -16.00 -23.51 -1.28
CA LEU A 213 -16.06 -22.27 -0.49
C LEU A 213 -15.70 -21.01 -1.27
N ASP A 214 -15.31 -21.14 -2.54
CA ASP A 214 -14.68 -20.08 -3.36
C ASP A 214 -13.57 -19.34 -2.57
N LEU A 215 -12.74 -20.11 -1.87
CA LEU A 215 -11.78 -19.55 -0.92
C LEU A 215 -10.36 -20.05 -1.21
N ALA A 216 -9.43 -19.10 -1.40
CA ALA A 216 -8.02 -19.41 -1.38
C ALA A 216 -7.53 -19.55 0.07
N TYR A 217 -6.79 -20.62 0.34
CA TYR A 217 -6.06 -20.81 1.59
C TYR A 217 -4.57 -20.96 1.31
N TYR A 218 -3.76 -20.54 2.28
CA TYR A 218 -2.32 -20.52 2.18
C TYR A 218 -1.72 -21.51 3.18
N GLU A 219 -0.83 -22.38 2.70
CA GLU A 219 -0.09 -23.26 3.61
C GLU A 219 0.86 -22.47 4.51
N LYS A 220 1.39 -23.12 5.56
CA LYS A 220 2.39 -22.50 6.41
C LYS A 220 3.63 -22.10 5.59
N PRO A 221 4.12 -20.85 5.70
CA PRO A 221 5.29 -20.40 4.97
C PRO A 221 6.54 -21.23 5.24
N LYS A 222 7.36 -21.43 4.20
CA LYS A 222 8.68 -22.07 4.28
C LYS A 222 9.73 -21.26 3.53
N GLU A 223 10.98 -21.32 3.97
CA GLU A 223 12.07 -20.60 3.31
C GLU A 223 12.22 -21.09 1.85
N PHE A 224 12.20 -20.16 0.91
CA PHE A 224 12.31 -20.41 -0.52
C PHE A 224 13.78 -20.34 -0.98
N LEU A 225 14.18 -21.31 -1.82
CA LEU A 225 15.54 -21.44 -2.35
C LEU A 225 16.63 -21.35 -1.27
N LYS A 226 16.49 -22.14 -0.20
CA LYS A 226 17.47 -22.24 0.91
C LYS A 226 18.89 -22.57 0.44
N GLY A 227 19.03 -23.23 -0.71
CA GLY A 227 20.32 -23.53 -1.34
C GLY A 227 21.10 -22.29 -1.77
N ILE A 228 20.42 -21.17 -2.06
CA ILE A 228 21.03 -19.89 -2.41
C ILE A 228 21.38 -19.13 -1.12
N LYS A 229 22.62 -19.30 -0.68
CA LYS A 229 23.14 -18.71 0.55
C LYS A 229 23.47 -17.23 0.36
N SER A 230 23.19 -16.41 1.38
CA SER A 230 23.60 -15.00 1.46
C SER A 230 23.97 -14.64 2.89
N LYS A 231 25.04 -13.85 3.06
CA LYS A 231 25.42 -13.25 4.35
C LYS A 231 24.66 -11.94 4.63
N TYR A 232 23.99 -11.39 3.63
CA TYR A 232 23.25 -10.12 3.70
C TYR A 232 21.75 -10.36 3.48
N HIS A 233 20.95 -9.29 3.48
CA HIS A 233 19.56 -9.33 3.04
C HIS A 233 19.48 -9.93 1.63
N LYS A 234 18.52 -10.83 1.41
CA LYS A 234 18.04 -11.13 0.06
C LYS A 234 17.17 -9.95 -0.40
N GLY A 235 17.30 -9.53 -1.65
CA GLY A 235 16.50 -8.45 -2.24
C GLY A 235 15.28 -8.98 -2.98
N ASN A 236 14.56 -8.07 -3.62
CA ASN A 236 13.32 -8.38 -4.33
C ASN A 236 13.55 -9.39 -5.45
N ILE A 237 12.52 -10.18 -5.69
CA ILE A 237 12.54 -11.33 -6.58
C ILE A 237 11.40 -11.21 -7.59
N TYR A 238 11.70 -11.57 -8.84
CA TYR A 238 10.71 -11.81 -9.88
C TYR A 238 10.89 -13.22 -10.40
N ILE A 239 9.79 -13.96 -10.44
CA ILE A 239 9.69 -15.31 -10.97
C ILE A 239 8.93 -15.20 -12.30
N SER A 240 9.50 -15.75 -13.37
CA SER A 240 8.83 -15.77 -14.68
C SER A 240 7.54 -16.60 -14.62
N GLU A 241 6.60 -16.34 -15.52
CA GLU A 241 5.29 -17.03 -15.57
C GLU A 241 5.42 -18.56 -15.59
N ASN A 242 6.41 -19.09 -16.32
CA ASN A 242 6.72 -20.53 -16.36
C ASN A 242 7.55 -21.05 -15.15
N SER A 243 7.87 -20.19 -14.19
CA SER A 243 8.66 -20.48 -12.99
C SER A 243 10.04 -21.12 -13.24
N ASP A 244 10.61 -20.95 -14.44
CA ASP A 244 11.92 -21.49 -14.82
C ASP A 244 13.05 -20.46 -14.81
N THR A 245 12.73 -19.16 -14.76
CA THR A 245 13.70 -18.07 -14.69
C THR A 245 13.36 -17.18 -13.52
N ILE A 246 14.37 -16.85 -12.72
CA ILE A 246 14.23 -15.93 -11.59
C ILE A 246 15.24 -14.81 -11.76
N PHE A 247 14.77 -13.59 -11.59
CA PHE A 247 15.59 -12.40 -11.44
C PHE A 247 15.48 -11.93 -10.01
N TYR A 248 16.60 -11.60 -9.37
CA TYR A 248 16.55 -11.05 -8.01
C TYR A 248 17.70 -10.11 -7.73
N SER A 249 17.48 -9.21 -6.78
CA SER A 249 18.48 -8.27 -6.33
C SER A 249 19.26 -8.81 -5.15
N LYS A 250 20.57 -8.54 -5.13
CA LYS A 250 21.45 -8.90 -4.01
C LYS A 250 22.49 -7.82 -3.76
N ASN A 251 23.06 -7.84 -2.57
CA ASN A 251 24.22 -7.01 -2.25
C ASN A 251 25.44 -7.43 -3.10
N SER A 252 26.05 -6.46 -3.75
CA SER A 252 27.33 -6.55 -4.45
C SER A 252 28.40 -5.83 -3.62
N PRO A 253 29.43 -6.54 -3.13
CA PRO A 253 30.47 -5.91 -2.33
C PRO A 253 31.36 -5.03 -3.22
N VAL A 254 31.05 -3.74 -3.30
CA VAL A 254 31.90 -2.75 -3.95
C VAL A 254 32.91 -2.23 -2.93
N SER A 255 34.19 -2.59 -3.10
CA SER A 255 35.40 -2.05 -2.45
C SER A 255 35.32 -1.74 -0.94
N THR A 256 36.21 -2.36 -0.17
CA THR A 256 36.41 -2.16 1.29
C THR A 256 36.68 -0.70 1.71
N ILE A 257 36.99 0.19 0.76
CA ILE A 257 37.38 1.58 1.03
C ILE A 257 36.17 2.52 1.17
N ALA A 258 35.02 2.20 0.55
CA ALA A 258 33.89 3.15 0.48
C ALA A 258 32.75 2.89 1.48
N LYS A 259 32.74 1.77 2.22
CA LYS A 259 31.64 1.34 3.13
C LYS A 259 30.21 1.39 2.54
N LYS A 260 30.02 1.65 1.24
CA LYS A 260 28.72 1.65 0.57
C LYS A 260 28.56 0.36 -0.21
N SER A 261 27.70 -0.52 0.30
CA SER A 261 27.23 -1.69 -0.46
C SER A 261 26.35 -1.22 -1.62
N ARG A 262 26.48 -1.85 -2.79
CA ARG A 262 25.61 -1.63 -3.95
C ARG A 262 24.69 -2.83 -4.15
N LEU A 263 23.60 -2.64 -4.87
CA LEU A 263 22.73 -3.75 -5.28
C LEU A 263 23.00 -4.13 -6.74
N GLU A 264 22.94 -5.42 -7.05
CA GLU A 264 22.98 -5.92 -8.42
C GLU A 264 21.83 -6.89 -8.67
N ILE A 265 21.26 -6.85 -9.86
CA ILE A 265 20.27 -7.83 -10.32
C ILE A 265 21.00 -9.03 -10.93
N VAL A 266 20.68 -10.22 -10.44
CA VAL A 266 21.18 -11.48 -10.99
C VAL A 266 20.04 -12.34 -11.51
N MET A 267 20.39 -13.27 -12.39
CA MET A 267 19.47 -14.26 -12.96
C MET A 267 19.89 -15.67 -12.58
N ILE A 268 18.91 -16.52 -12.27
CA ILE A 268 19.07 -17.98 -12.19
C ILE A 268 18.04 -18.65 -13.10
N THR A 269 18.39 -19.81 -13.63
CA THR A 269 17.50 -20.62 -14.48
C THR A 269 17.38 -22.03 -13.92
N ARG A 270 16.21 -22.66 -14.10
CA ARG A 270 15.93 -24.03 -13.69
C ARG A 270 16.15 -24.98 -14.87
N LYS A 271 16.93 -26.05 -14.66
CA LYS A 271 17.10 -27.17 -15.61
C LYS A 271 17.08 -28.48 -14.84
N LYS A 272 16.18 -29.41 -15.20
CA LYS A 272 16.02 -30.73 -14.55
C LYS A 272 15.94 -30.62 -13.01
N ASP A 273 15.05 -29.76 -12.52
CA ASP A 273 14.81 -29.47 -11.10
C ASP A 273 15.99 -28.88 -10.30
N LYS A 274 17.04 -28.41 -10.99
CA LYS A 274 18.16 -27.71 -10.38
C LYS A 274 18.23 -26.28 -10.86
N TRP A 275 18.38 -25.35 -9.92
CA TRP A 275 18.69 -23.96 -10.20
C TRP A 275 20.17 -23.82 -10.56
N SER A 276 20.47 -22.98 -11.55
CA SER A 276 21.83 -22.60 -11.90
C SER A 276 22.46 -21.73 -10.81
N GLU A 277 23.77 -21.56 -10.89
CA GLU A 277 24.44 -20.48 -10.15
C GLU A 277 23.92 -19.10 -10.63
N PRO A 278 23.91 -18.09 -9.76
CA PRO A 278 23.47 -16.74 -10.12
C PRO A 278 24.40 -16.06 -11.12
N ILE A 279 23.84 -15.56 -12.21
CA ILE A 279 24.56 -14.85 -13.27
C ILE A 279 24.29 -13.36 -13.13
N SER A 280 25.36 -12.55 -13.02
CA SER A 280 25.24 -11.09 -13.03
C SER A 280 24.92 -10.58 -14.44
N LEU A 281 24.03 -9.60 -14.52
CA LEU A 281 23.57 -9.03 -15.78
C LEU A 281 24.45 -7.84 -16.21
N PRO A 282 24.61 -7.59 -17.53
CA PRO A 282 25.42 -6.48 -18.02
C PRO A 282 24.81 -5.09 -17.76
N ILE A 283 23.60 -5.03 -17.19
CA ILE A 283 22.98 -3.80 -16.69
C ILE A 283 23.56 -3.34 -15.34
N ASN A 284 24.34 -4.19 -14.67
CA ASN A 284 24.94 -3.89 -13.37
C ASN A 284 26.26 -3.14 -13.53
N ASN A 285 26.56 -2.23 -12.59
CA ASN A 285 27.83 -1.51 -12.54
C ASN A 285 28.21 -1.18 -11.09
N PRO A 286 29.49 -1.25 -10.69
CA PRO A 286 29.92 -0.87 -9.34
C PRO A 286 29.62 0.58 -8.93
N GLY A 287 29.39 1.49 -9.89
CA GLY A 287 29.10 2.90 -9.64
C GLY A 287 27.69 3.16 -9.12
N TYR A 288 26.74 2.26 -9.38
CA TYR A 288 25.32 2.39 -9.04
C TYR A 288 24.73 1.06 -8.59
N SER A 289 23.44 1.05 -8.28
CA SER A 289 22.67 -0.06 -7.74
C SER A 289 21.55 -0.38 -8.73
N THR A 290 21.26 -1.66 -8.94
CA THR A 290 20.07 -2.10 -9.68
C THR A 290 19.19 -2.95 -8.77
N ASN A 291 17.89 -2.64 -8.74
CA ASN A 291 16.93 -3.28 -7.84
C ASN A 291 15.55 -3.47 -8.50
N HIS A 292 14.66 -4.20 -7.83
CA HIS A 292 13.25 -4.36 -8.23
C HIS A 292 13.07 -4.90 -9.67
N PRO A 293 13.65 -6.08 -10.00
CA PRO A 293 13.54 -6.62 -11.34
C PRO A 293 12.10 -7.03 -11.67
N TYR A 294 11.67 -6.78 -12.90
CA TYR A 294 10.46 -7.36 -13.50
C TYR A 294 10.72 -7.66 -14.98
N PHE A 295 10.58 -8.92 -15.38
CA PHE A 295 10.82 -9.32 -16.77
C PHE A 295 9.52 -9.61 -17.51
N ASN A 296 9.19 -8.76 -18.48
CA ASN A 296 8.08 -8.99 -19.38
C ASN A 296 8.53 -9.91 -20.53
N SER A 297 8.03 -11.14 -20.54
CA SER A 297 8.36 -12.18 -21.52
C SER A 297 7.83 -11.85 -22.92
N THR A 298 6.66 -11.24 -23.03
CA THR A 298 6.04 -10.87 -24.31
C THR A 298 6.85 -9.81 -25.04
N GLU A 299 7.33 -8.80 -24.33
CA GLU A 299 8.13 -7.70 -24.90
C GLU A 299 9.63 -7.95 -24.89
N GLN A 300 10.07 -9.04 -24.25
CA GLN A 300 11.48 -9.33 -23.99
C GLN A 300 12.20 -8.15 -23.33
N LYS A 301 11.63 -7.60 -22.25
CA LYS A 301 12.20 -6.46 -21.52
C LYS A 301 12.31 -6.75 -20.03
N LEU A 302 13.48 -6.45 -19.47
CA LEU A 302 13.69 -6.38 -18.02
C LEU A 302 13.55 -4.93 -17.59
N TYR A 303 12.50 -4.64 -16.82
CA TYR A 303 12.32 -3.39 -16.11
C TYR A 303 12.97 -3.47 -14.73
N PHE A 304 13.54 -2.37 -14.26
CA PHE A 304 14.22 -2.30 -12.98
C PHE A 304 14.40 -0.86 -12.50
N SER A 305 14.69 -0.72 -11.22
CA SER A 305 14.98 0.55 -10.53
C SER A 305 16.49 0.74 -10.36
N SER A 306 17.01 1.95 -10.54
CA SER A 306 18.47 2.22 -10.45
C SER A 306 18.80 3.66 -10.06
N ASP A 307 19.85 3.85 -9.26
CA ASP A 307 20.47 5.17 -8.93
C ASP A 307 21.58 5.55 -9.93
N MET A 308 21.48 5.09 -11.19
CA MET A 308 22.49 5.38 -12.21
C MET A 308 22.52 6.86 -12.59
N SER A 309 23.72 7.39 -12.83
CA SER A 309 23.93 8.80 -13.17
C SER A 309 23.16 9.21 -14.44
N GLY A 310 22.54 10.39 -14.42
CA GLY A 310 21.77 10.93 -15.54
C GLY A 310 20.26 10.62 -15.47
N GLY A 311 19.79 10.00 -14.38
CA GLY A 311 18.37 9.94 -14.03
C GLY A 311 17.81 11.27 -13.50
N TYR A 312 16.54 11.24 -13.09
CA TYR A 312 15.76 12.37 -12.60
C TYR A 312 15.90 12.57 -11.08
N GLY A 313 16.14 11.49 -10.32
CA GLY A 313 16.09 11.52 -8.86
C GLY A 313 16.97 10.50 -8.16
N GLY A 314 16.46 9.99 -7.04
CA GLY A 314 17.12 8.98 -6.21
C GLY A 314 17.26 7.67 -6.97
N PHE A 315 16.16 6.95 -7.09
CA PHE A 315 16.07 5.76 -7.93
C PHE A 315 15.08 6.00 -9.06
N ASP A 316 15.51 5.73 -10.28
CA ASP A 316 14.70 5.87 -11.48
C ASP A 316 14.35 4.49 -12.05
N LEU A 317 13.23 4.37 -12.76
CA LEU A 317 12.91 3.20 -13.56
C LEU A 317 13.58 3.23 -14.93
N TYR A 318 14.14 2.07 -15.29
CA TYR A 318 14.74 1.77 -16.58
C TYR A 318 14.20 0.45 -17.14
N TYR A 319 14.39 0.23 -18.44
CA TYR A 319 14.28 -1.09 -19.04
C TYR A 319 15.51 -1.45 -19.87
N SER A 320 15.80 -2.74 -20.00
CA SER A 320 16.77 -3.30 -20.95
C SER A 320 16.10 -4.38 -21.79
N SER A 321 16.18 -4.26 -23.11
CA SER A 321 15.64 -5.26 -24.04
C SER A 321 16.56 -6.47 -24.16
N PHE A 322 15.98 -7.66 -24.22
CA PHE A 322 16.68 -8.91 -24.47
C PHE A 322 16.47 -9.33 -25.93
N ASN A 323 17.52 -9.22 -26.74
CA ASN A 323 17.47 -9.52 -28.17
C ASN A 323 18.62 -10.47 -28.54
N ASN A 324 18.32 -11.55 -29.26
CA ASN A 324 19.32 -12.51 -29.76
C ASN A 324 20.29 -13.01 -28.67
N GLY A 325 19.76 -13.32 -27.48
CA GLY A 325 20.55 -13.82 -26.36
C GLY A 325 21.37 -12.76 -25.62
N LYS A 326 21.19 -11.47 -25.93
CA LYS A 326 21.96 -10.36 -25.33
C LYS A 326 21.03 -9.30 -24.76
N TRP A 327 21.44 -8.75 -23.62
CA TRP A 327 20.81 -7.58 -23.02
C TRP A 327 21.32 -6.30 -23.68
N GLY A 328 20.40 -5.41 -24.03
CA GLY A 328 20.68 -4.08 -24.54
C GLY A 328 21.11 -3.10 -23.44
N LYS A 329 21.48 -1.89 -23.84
CA LYS A 329 21.74 -0.81 -22.89
C LYS A 329 20.44 -0.43 -22.16
N PRO A 330 20.50 -0.11 -20.86
CA PRO A 330 19.36 0.45 -20.13
C PRO A 330 18.82 1.74 -20.77
N VAL A 331 17.50 1.87 -20.82
CA VAL A 331 16.76 3.05 -21.29
C VAL A 331 15.88 3.56 -20.15
N ASN A 332 15.99 4.85 -19.83
CA ASN A 332 15.21 5.49 -18.77
C ASN A 332 13.75 5.66 -19.22
N LEU A 333 12.77 5.47 -18.32
CA LEU A 333 11.35 5.55 -18.63
C LEU A 333 10.81 7.00 -18.81
N GLY A 334 11.65 8.02 -18.62
CA GLY A 334 11.32 9.41 -18.86
C GLY A 334 10.61 10.10 -17.69
N SER A 335 10.41 11.43 -17.82
CA SER A 335 9.93 12.31 -16.76
C SER A 335 8.45 12.14 -16.37
N LEU A 336 7.68 11.38 -17.16
CA LEU A 336 6.31 11.03 -16.78
C LEU A 336 6.30 9.99 -15.65
N VAL A 337 7.25 9.05 -15.69
CA VAL A 337 7.38 7.98 -14.70
C VAL A 337 8.35 8.41 -13.60
N ASN A 338 9.53 8.89 -13.98
CA ASN A 338 10.62 9.20 -13.06
C ASN A 338 10.55 10.64 -12.53
N THR A 339 10.85 10.80 -11.26
CA THR A 339 10.76 12.08 -10.54
C THR A 339 12.07 12.40 -9.83
N LYS A 340 12.07 13.39 -8.93
CA LYS A 340 13.22 13.63 -8.03
C LYS A 340 13.29 12.64 -6.87
N GLY A 341 12.23 11.85 -6.65
CA GLY A 341 12.12 10.83 -5.61
C GLY A 341 12.70 9.48 -6.05
N ASN A 342 12.08 8.42 -5.58
CA ASN A 342 12.42 7.03 -5.82
C ASN A 342 11.26 6.31 -6.50
N GLU A 343 11.48 5.86 -7.73
CA GLU A 343 10.59 4.99 -8.46
C GLU A 343 11.07 3.54 -8.42
N SER A 344 10.14 2.63 -8.12
CA SER A 344 10.44 1.23 -7.83
C SER A 344 9.27 0.31 -8.20
N TYR A 345 9.46 -1.00 -8.00
CA TYR A 345 8.44 -2.03 -8.23
C TYR A 345 7.72 -1.94 -9.60
N PRO A 346 8.47 -1.95 -10.72
CA PRO A 346 7.84 -1.93 -12.04
C PRO A 346 7.05 -3.22 -12.28
N TYR A 347 5.86 -3.09 -12.87
CA TYR A 347 5.03 -4.23 -13.24
C TYR A 347 4.14 -3.86 -14.44
N LYS A 348 3.86 -4.80 -15.35
CA LYS A 348 3.00 -4.54 -16.53
C LYS A 348 1.90 -5.59 -16.63
N ASN A 349 0.66 -5.14 -16.86
CA ASN A 349 -0.50 -5.97 -17.17
C ASN A 349 -1.24 -5.40 -18.39
N GLY A 350 -1.18 -6.10 -19.52
CA GLY A 350 -1.66 -5.59 -20.81
C GLY A 350 -0.98 -4.26 -21.17
N ASN A 351 -1.75 -3.24 -21.53
CA ASN A 351 -1.24 -1.90 -21.83
C ASN A 351 -1.04 -1.02 -20.58
N SER A 352 -1.30 -1.54 -19.38
CA SER A 352 -1.11 -0.77 -18.14
C SER A 352 0.22 -1.12 -17.51
N PHE A 353 1.05 -0.10 -17.25
CA PHE A 353 2.29 -0.23 -16.50
C PHE A 353 2.12 0.41 -15.13
N TYR A 354 2.47 -0.33 -14.09
CA TYR A 354 2.36 0.02 -12.70
C TYR A 354 3.74 0.20 -12.10
N PHE A 355 3.84 1.12 -11.15
CA PHE A 355 5.06 1.36 -10.39
C PHE A 355 4.73 2.02 -9.06
N THR A 356 5.70 2.04 -8.15
CA THR A 356 5.61 2.74 -6.88
C THR A 356 6.51 3.98 -6.91
N SER A 357 6.06 5.10 -6.34
CA SER A 357 6.86 6.33 -6.20
C SER A 357 6.60 7.04 -4.88
N ASP A 358 7.65 7.65 -4.32
CA ASP A 358 7.58 8.64 -3.21
C ASP A 358 7.78 10.09 -3.69
N GLY A 359 7.89 10.31 -5.00
CA GLY A 359 8.19 11.61 -5.60
C GLY A 359 7.06 12.19 -6.44
N HIS A 360 6.08 11.37 -6.85
CA HIS A 360 4.80 11.86 -7.37
C HIS A 360 3.90 12.37 -6.25
N THR A 361 2.95 13.23 -6.60
CA THR A 361 1.99 13.73 -5.61
C THR A 361 0.98 12.64 -5.27
N GLY A 362 0.74 12.46 -3.97
CA GLY A 362 0.13 11.25 -3.41
C GLY A 362 -0.72 11.45 -2.16
N LEU A 363 -1.19 10.36 -1.58
CA LEU A 363 -1.88 10.33 -0.28
C LEU A 363 -0.91 10.29 0.91
N GLY A 364 0.35 9.88 0.70
CA GLY A 364 1.44 9.87 1.68
C GLY A 364 2.49 8.81 1.30
N GLY A 365 3.59 8.75 2.04
CA GLY A 365 4.60 7.69 1.95
C GLY A 365 5.01 7.34 0.51
N MET A 366 5.00 6.04 0.21
CA MET A 366 5.07 5.48 -1.13
C MET A 366 3.67 5.18 -1.67
N ASP A 367 3.39 5.59 -2.91
CA ASP A 367 2.10 5.32 -3.55
C ASP A 367 2.26 4.47 -4.82
N ILE A 368 1.25 3.66 -5.14
CA ILE A 368 1.15 2.91 -6.39
C ILE A 368 0.51 3.78 -7.48
N TYR A 369 1.20 3.87 -8.63
CA TYR A 369 0.76 4.59 -9.81
C TYR A 369 0.58 3.64 -11.00
N SER A 370 -0.20 4.09 -11.98
CA SER A 370 -0.33 3.47 -13.29
C SER A 370 -0.18 4.50 -14.41
N VAL A 371 0.32 4.02 -15.55
CA VAL A 371 0.39 4.73 -16.83
C VAL A 371 -0.04 3.76 -17.94
N ILE A 372 -0.57 4.31 -19.04
CA ILE A 372 -0.74 3.56 -20.28
C ILE A 372 0.63 3.46 -20.95
N ALA A 373 1.04 2.23 -21.31
CA ALA A 373 2.32 1.91 -21.91
C ALA A 373 2.14 1.15 -23.25
N ILE A 374 2.16 1.90 -24.36
CA ILE A 374 1.98 1.38 -25.72
C ILE A 374 3.24 1.71 -26.54
N GLU A 375 3.85 0.72 -27.19
CA GLU A 375 5.03 0.92 -28.06
C GLU A 375 6.22 1.69 -27.44
N ASN A 376 6.37 1.63 -26.10
CA ASN A 376 7.33 2.38 -25.27
C ASN A 376 6.97 3.84 -24.97
N GLU A 377 5.79 4.30 -25.40
CA GLU A 377 5.26 5.58 -24.98
C GLU A 377 4.42 5.40 -23.71
N PHE A 378 4.68 6.29 -22.75
CA PHE A 378 3.94 6.34 -21.49
C PHE A 378 3.01 7.55 -21.50
N SER A 379 1.77 7.36 -21.05
CA SER A 379 0.78 8.43 -20.93
C SER A 379 -0.17 8.19 -19.77
N ASN A 380 -0.98 9.20 -19.43
CA ASN A 380 -2.09 9.07 -18.48
C ASN A 380 -1.65 8.57 -17.10
N LEU A 381 -0.69 9.26 -16.47
CA LEU A 381 -0.26 9.00 -15.10
C LEU A 381 -1.44 9.13 -14.13
N LYS A 382 -1.69 8.08 -13.36
CA LYS A 382 -2.75 7.99 -12.36
C LYS A 382 -2.23 7.39 -11.07
N ASN A 383 -2.48 8.07 -9.95
CA ASN A 383 -2.42 7.46 -8.63
C ASN A 383 -3.60 6.48 -8.50
N LEU A 384 -3.40 5.27 -7.96
CA LEU A 384 -4.48 4.29 -7.84
C LEU A 384 -5.53 4.63 -6.79
N GLY A 385 -5.29 5.66 -5.97
CA GLY A 385 -6.25 6.17 -5.00
C GLY A 385 -6.55 5.18 -3.87
N TYR A 386 -7.36 5.63 -2.93
CA TYR A 386 -7.89 4.81 -1.86
C TYR A 386 -8.94 3.82 -2.39
N PRO A 387 -8.96 2.56 -1.92
CA PRO A 387 -8.18 2.02 -0.80
C PRO A 387 -6.84 1.40 -1.19
N VAL A 388 -6.45 1.39 -2.46
CA VAL A 388 -5.16 0.79 -2.88
C VAL A 388 -3.99 1.57 -2.29
N ASN A 389 -4.06 2.89 -2.32
CA ASN A 389 -3.14 3.81 -1.67
C ASN A 389 -3.76 4.43 -0.43
N THR A 390 -2.91 4.81 0.51
CA THR A 390 -3.24 5.38 1.82
C THR A 390 -2.23 6.46 2.18
N ASN A 391 -2.26 6.99 3.39
CA ASN A 391 -1.22 7.90 3.87
C ASN A 391 0.10 7.19 4.25
N PHE A 392 0.15 5.87 4.13
CA PHE A 392 1.27 5.02 4.49
C PHE A 392 2.02 4.55 3.24
N ASP A 393 3.02 3.69 3.38
CA ASP A 393 3.67 3.09 2.23
C ASP A 393 2.79 1.99 1.65
N ASP A 394 2.53 2.11 0.34
CA ASP A 394 1.75 1.20 -0.48
C ASP A 394 2.53 0.91 -1.76
N PHE A 395 2.93 -0.35 -1.94
CA PHE A 395 3.92 -0.66 -2.98
C PHE A 395 3.87 -2.10 -3.50
N GLY A 396 4.58 -2.34 -4.60
CA GLY A 396 4.81 -3.70 -5.08
C GLY A 396 3.57 -4.40 -5.60
N LEU A 397 2.73 -3.70 -6.37
CA LEU A 397 1.55 -4.28 -6.99
C LEU A 397 1.92 -5.35 -8.03
N VAL A 398 1.35 -6.54 -7.87
CA VAL A 398 1.32 -7.60 -8.89
C VAL A 398 -0.13 -8.01 -9.12
N LEU A 399 -0.52 -8.19 -10.38
CA LEU A 399 -1.88 -8.56 -10.76
C LEU A 399 -1.93 -9.98 -11.35
N PHE A 400 -3.11 -10.58 -11.28
CA PHE A 400 -3.45 -11.87 -11.88
C PHE A 400 -4.95 -11.89 -12.20
N ASN A 401 -5.43 -12.98 -12.83
CA ASN A 401 -6.81 -13.09 -13.31
C ASN A 401 -7.23 -11.88 -14.16
N GLU A 402 -6.47 -11.60 -15.22
CA GLU A 402 -6.73 -10.49 -16.15
C GLU A 402 -6.76 -9.09 -15.50
N GLY A 403 -6.11 -8.94 -14.34
CA GLY A 403 -6.09 -7.67 -13.60
C GLY A 403 -7.21 -7.50 -12.59
N GLN A 404 -8.06 -8.51 -12.37
CA GLN A 404 -9.15 -8.42 -11.40
C GLN A 404 -8.71 -8.75 -9.97
N LYS A 405 -7.57 -9.42 -9.81
CA LYS A 405 -7.00 -9.75 -8.50
C LYS A 405 -5.53 -9.37 -8.46
N GLY A 406 -5.00 -9.15 -7.27
CA GLY A 406 -3.62 -8.77 -7.09
C GLY A 406 -3.11 -8.91 -5.67
N TYR A 407 -1.82 -8.66 -5.52
CA TYR A 407 -1.17 -8.49 -4.23
C TYR A 407 -0.37 -7.20 -4.23
N PHE A 408 -0.30 -6.55 -3.08
CA PHE A 408 0.61 -5.43 -2.84
C PHE A 408 1.04 -5.45 -1.38
N SER A 409 2.08 -4.69 -1.05
CA SER A 409 2.63 -4.58 0.31
C SER A 409 2.26 -3.22 0.89
N SER A 410 2.01 -3.18 2.20
CA SER A 410 1.70 -1.93 2.87
C SER A 410 1.95 -1.98 4.37
N ASN A 411 2.42 -0.88 4.95
CA ASN A 411 2.53 -0.68 6.39
C ASN A 411 1.27 0.01 6.99
N ARG A 412 0.12 0.00 6.30
CA ARG A 412 -1.17 0.59 6.78
C ARG A 412 -1.76 0.02 8.08
N ASN A 413 -1.09 -0.91 8.75
CA ASN A 413 -1.56 -1.48 10.00
C ASN A 413 -1.46 -0.47 11.16
N LYS A 414 -2.14 -0.73 12.28
CA LYS A 414 -2.29 0.23 13.41
C LYS A 414 -0.99 0.80 13.97
N ASN A 415 0.15 0.11 13.78
CA ASN A 415 1.43 0.54 14.31
C ASN A 415 2.33 1.19 13.26
N ALA A 416 2.04 1.03 11.96
CA ALA A 416 2.76 1.64 10.86
C ALA A 416 4.28 1.37 10.82
N LEU A 417 4.71 0.20 11.30
CA LEU A 417 6.15 -0.15 11.39
C LEU A 417 6.55 -1.35 10.54
N ASP A 418 5.60 -2.22 10.21
CA ASP A 418 5.84 -3.48 9.52
C ASP A 418 4.96 -3.57 8.29
N ASP A 419 5.60 -3.87 7.15
CA ASP A 419 4.91 -4.15 5.90
C ASP A 419 4.16 -5.47 6.01
N ASP A 420 2.91 -5.45 5.56
CA ASP A 420 2.07 -6.61 5.40
C ASP A 420 1.68 -6.78 3.93
N ILE A 421 1.44 -8.02 3.51
CA ILE A 421 0.91 -8.33 2.19
C ILE A 421 -0.63 -8.30 2.23
N TYR A 422 -1.20 -7.55 1.29
CA TYR A 422 -2.64 -7.46 1.08
C TYR A 422 -3.03 -8.08 -0.25
N HIS A 423 -4.12 -8.83 -0.23
CA HIS A 423 -4.84 -9.23 -1.43
C HIS A 423 -5.75 -8.10 -1.88
N LEU A 424 -5.70 -7.81 -3.16
CA LEU A 424 -6.57 -6.86 -3.85
C LEU A 424 -7.53 -7.62 -4.76
N LYS A 425 -8.81 -7.26 -4.71
CA LYS A 425 -9.81 -7.64 -5.71
C LYS A 425 -10.42 -6.35 -6.28
N ILE A 426 -10.44 -6.25 -7.60
CA ILE A 426 -10.99 -5.13 -8.35
C ILE A 426 -12.32 -5.58 -8.96
N SER A 427 -13.41 -4.99 -8.49
CA SER A 427 -14.75 -5.11 -9.08
C SER A 427 -14.84 -4.17 -10.27
N LEU A 428 -14.83 -4.74 -11.48
CA LEU A 428 -15.03 -4.01 -12.73
C LEU A 428 -16.53 -3.84 -13.05
N GLN A 429 -17.39 -3.82 -12.03
CA GLN A 429 -18.83 -3.69 -12.20
C GLN A 429 -19.16 -2.32 -12.83
N SER A 430 -19.48 -2.31 -14.12
CA SER A 430 -19.94 -1.10 -14.82
C SER A 430 -21.39 -0.82 -14.48
N PHE A 431 -21.71 0.44 -14.18
CA PHE A 431 -23.06 0.91 -13.96
C PHE A 431 -23.50 1.92 -15.06
N PRO A 432 -24.80 2.01 -15.41
CA PRO A 432 -25.90 1.22 -14.86
C PRO A 432 -25.78 -0.27 -15.22
N LEU A 433 -25.98 -1.14 -14.23
CA LEU A 433 -25.93 -2.58 -14.39
C LEU A 433 -27.24 -3.05 -15.03
N LEU A 434 -27.18 -3.64 -16.22
CA LEU A 434 -28.32 -4.30 -16.82
C LEU A 434 -28.53 -5.67 -16.17
N ILE A 435 -29.64 -5.83 -15.45
CA ILE A 435 -30.07 -7.12 -14.93
C ILE A 435 -31.12 -7.69 -15.88
N SER A 436 -30.90 -8.90 -16.37
CA SER A 436 -31.88 -9.66 -17.13
C SER A 436 -32.34 -10.89 -16.34
N GLY A 437 -33.58 -11.31 -16.61
CA GLY A 437 -34.15 -12.43 -15.91
C GLY A 437 -35.53 -12.82 -16.38
N THR A 438 -36.09 -13.86 -15.76
CA THR A 438 -37.47 -14.31 -16.03
C THR A 438 -38.34 -14.11 -14.80
N LEU A 439 -39.47 -13.42 -14.96
CA LEU A 439 -40.52 -13.31 -13.95
C LEU A 439 -41.46 -14.52 -14.00
N ARG A 440 -41.62 -15.15 -12.84
CA ARG A 440 -42.48 -16.30 -12.65
C ARG A 440 -43.38 -16.14 -11.43
N LEU A 441 -44.63 -16.57 -11.54
CA LEU A 441 -45.60 -16.62 -10.45
C LEU A 441 -45.69 -18.07 -9.95
N LYS A 442 -45.56 -18.27 -8.64
CA LYS A 442 -45.91 -19.53 -7.98
C LYS A 442 -47.25 -19.37 -7.27
N ASP A 443 -48.22 -20.20 -7.65
CA ASP A 443 -49.51 -20.32 -6.96
C ASP A 443 -49.41 -21.45 -5.93
N LEU A 444 -49.57 -21.12 -4.65
CA LEU A 444 -49.48 -22.10 -3.55
C LEU A 444 -50.66 -23.07 -3.51
N ASN A 445 -51.75 -22.80 -4.24
CA ASN A 445 -52.92 -23.69 -4.31
C ASN A 445 -52.76 -24.83 -5.33
N ASN A 446 -51.72 -24.81 -6.16
CA ASN A 446 -51.45 -25.87 -7.12
C ASN A 446 -50.47 -26.88 -6.50
N VAL A 447 -50.89 -28.15 -6.44
CA VAL A 447 -50.10 -29.26 -5.87
C VAL A 447 -48.84 -29.56 -6.69
N ASP A 448 -48.81 -29.11 -7.95
CA ASP A 448 -47.61 -29.16 -8.81
C ASP A 448 -46.68 -27.98 -8.51
N GLU A 449 -45.38 -28.24 -8.37
CA GLU A 449 -44.31 -27.23 -8.17
C GLU A 449 -44.13 -26.24 -9.35
N ASN A 450 -45.02 -26.28 -10.35
CA ASN A 450 -44.89 -25.54 -11.59
C ASN A 450 -45.24 -24.06 -11.44
N THR A 451 -44.24 -23.21 -11.68
CA THR A 451 -44.41 -21.75 -11.78
C THR A 451 -44.97 -21.35 -13.15
N SER A 452 -45.91 -20.41 -13.21
CA SER A 452 -46.37 -19.78 -14.46
C SER A 452 -45.55 -18.54 -14.82
N LEU A 453 -45.48 -18.18 -16.11
CA LEU A 453 -44.76 -16.99 -16.57
C LEU A 453 -45.61 -15.72 -16.33
N LEU A 454 -45.00 -14.68 -15.76
CA LEU A 454 -45.64 -13.36 -15.60
C LEU A 454 -45.36 -12.50 -16.83
N LYS A 455 -46.35 -12.42 -17.72
CA LYS A 455 -46.25 -11.72 -19.01
C LYS A 455 -46.71 -10.27 -18.90
N ASN A 456 -46.02 -9.34 -19.56
CA ASN A 456 -46.38 -7.92 -19.59
C ASN A 456 -46.51 -7.28 -18.20
N ALA A 457 -45.84 -7.84 -17.18
CA ALA A 457 -45.82 -7.30 -15.83
C ALA A 457 -44.95 -6.04 -15.82
N THR A 458 -45.36 -5.00 -15.09
CA THR A 458 -44.56 -3.78 -14.93
C THR A 458 -43.57 -3.98 -13.78
N LEU A 459 -42.30 -3.64 -14.00
CA LEU A 459 -41.27 -3.61 -12.98
C LEU A 459 -40.84 -2.16 -12.76
N LEU A 460 -40.87 -1.69 -11.52
CA LEU A 460 -40.34 -0.39 -11.11
C LEU A 460 -39.20 -0.61 -10.11
N LEU A 461 -38.00 -0.13 -10.44
CA LEU A 461 -36.88 -0.08 -9.51
C LEU A 461 -37.01 1.18 -8.66
N ILE A 462 -37.08 1.00 -7.34
CA ILE A 462 -37.28 2.10 -6.40
C ILE A 462 -36.11 2.17 -5.44
N ASP A 463 -35.50 3.35 -5.34
CA ASP A 463 -34.49 3.67 -4.34
C ASP A 463 -35.16 3.79 -2.96
N LYS A 464 -34.76 2.95 -2.01
CA LYS A 464 -35.32 2.88 -0.65
C LYS A 464 -35.16 4.18 0.11
N ASN A 465 -34.00 4.82 -0.04
CA ASN A 465 -33.64 6.01 0.72
C ASN A 465 -34.34 7.25 0.14
N ARG A 466 -34.30 7.39 -1.19
CA ARG A 466 -34.89 8.54 -1.89
C ARG A 466 -36.40 8.41 -2.13
N LYS A 467 -36.95 7.19 -1.99
CA LYS A 467 -38.34 6.84 -2.31
C LYS A 467 -38.75 7.26 -3.73
N LYS A 468 -37.83 7.14 -4.68
CA LYS A 468 -38.04 7.54 -6.09
C LYS A 468 -37.87 6.33 -7.00
N VAL A 469 -38.70 6.28 -8.04
CA VAL A 469 -38.50 5.36 -9.16
C VAL A 469 -37.28 5.82 -9.93
N VAL A 470 -36.28 4.96 -10.03
CA VAL A 470 -34.99 5.25 -10.69
C VAL A 470 -34.84 4.51 -12.02
N SER A 471 -35.64 3.47 -12.24
CA SER A 471 -35.69 2.71 -13.49
C SER A 471 -37.03 2.00 -13.61
N ASN A 472 -37.47 1.72 -14.83
CA ASN A 472 -38.69 0.96 -15.10
C ASN A 472 -38.47 0.00 -16.25
N SER A 473 -39.25 -1.09 -16.26
CA SER A 473 -39.20 -2.13 -17.27
C SER A 473 -40.54 -2.86 -17.34
N LYS A 474 -40.69 -3.74 -18.35
CA LYS A 474 -41.79 -4.70 -18.45
C LYS A 474 -41.25 -6.06 -18.83
N SER A 475 -41.92 -7.12 -18.37
CA SER A 475 -41.66 -8.45 -18.89
C SER A 475 -42.34 -8.68 -20.25
N ASP A 476 -41.74 -9.49 -21.10
CA ASP A 476 -42.30 -9.88 -22.40
C ASP A 476 -43.29 -11.05 -22.29
N ASN A 477 -43.68 -11.64 -23.42
CA ASN A 477 -44.61 -12.77 -23.49
C ASN A 477 -44.04 -14.09 -22.96
N ASP A 478 -42.72 -14.17 -22.78
CA ASP A 478 -41.99 -15.28 -22.18
C ASP A 478 -41.58 -14.98 -20.73
N GLY A 479 -42.07 -13.86 -20.19
CA GLY A 479 -41.77 -13.40 -18.84
C GLY A 479 -40.36 -12.85 -18.69
N GLN A 480 -39.60 -12.68 -19.77
CA GLN A 480 -38.25 -12.11 -19.72
C GLN A 480 -38.32 -10.61 -19.48
N PHE A 481 -37.45 -10.10 -18.64
CA PHE A 481 -37.31 -8.67 -18.36
C PHE A 481 -35.85 -8.26 -18.39
N GLU A 482 -35.62 -6.98 -18.65
CA GLU A 482 -34.32 -6.33 -18.46
C GLU A 482 -34.53 -5.02 -17.71
N ILE A 483 -33.77 -4.77 -16.66
CA ILE A 483 -33.88 -3.52 -15.89
C ILE A 483 -32.50 -2.95 -15.58
N ASN A 484 -32.33 -1.66 -15.86
CA ASN A 484 -31.11 -0.94 -15.55
C ASN A 484 -31.08 -0.56 -14.06
N ILE A 485 -30.01 -0.94 -13.39
CA ILE A 485 -29.73 -0.57 -12.00
C ILE A 485 -28.68 0.55 -12.01
N PRO A 486 -28.97 1.76 -11.52
CA PRO A 486 -27.99 2.84 -11.46
C PRO A 486 -26.87 2.55 -10.46
N TYR A 487 -25.78 3.31 -10.56
CA TYR A 487 -24.70 3.28 -9.57
C TYR A 487 -25.21 3.76 -8.22
N ASP A 488 -24.90 2.99 -7.19
CA ASP A 488 -25.15 3.29 -5.77
C ASP A 488 -26.63 3.47 -5.37
N GLY A 489 -26.98 2.85 -4.26
CA GLY A 489 -28.34 2.83 -3.72
C GLY A 489 -28.74 1.48 -3.17
N ASP A 490 -29.79 1.51 -2.34
CA ASP A 490 -30.45 0.32 -1.83
C ASP A 490 -31.83 0.25 -2.50
N PHE A 491 -32.14 -0.86 -3.17
CA PHE A 491 -33.27 -0.94 -4.09
C PHE A 491 -34.25 -2.06 -3.73
N TYR A 492 -35.51 -1.84 -4.07
CA TYR A 492 -36.46 -2.93 -4.27
C TYR A 492 -37.10 -2.81 -5.65
N ILE A 493 -37.50 -3.94 -6.21
CA ILE A 493 -38.30 -3.99 -7.42
C ILE A 493 -39.76 -4.12 -6.99
N LYS A 494 -40.59 -3.17 -7.42
CA LYS A 494 -42.04 -3.29 -7.37
C LYS A 494 -42.52 -3.93 -8.67
N VAL A 495 -43.08 -5.13 -8.59
CA VAL A 495 -43.70 -5.81 -9.73
C VAL A 495 -45.21 -5.64 -9.66
N SER A 496 -45.85 -5.33 -10.78
CA SER A 496 -47.31 -5.15 -10.86
C SER A 496 -47.88 -5.86 -12.08
N ASP A 497 -48.90 -6.68 -11.85
CA ASP A 497 -49.62 -7.42 -12.89
C ASP A 497 -51.10 -7.56 -12.51
N LYS A 498 -51.99 -7.68 -13.50
CA LYS A 498 -53.44 -7.80 -13.28
C LYS A 498 -53.84 -9.00 -12.41
N TYR A 499 -53.08 -10.08 -12.41
CA TYR A 499 -53.38 -11.30 -11.65
C TYR A 499 -52.67 -11.33 -10.29
N LEU A 500 -51.51 -10.69 -10.18
CA LEU A 500 -50.73 -10.59 -8.94
C LEU A 500 -51.21 -9.45 -8.03
N GLY A 501 -51.67 -8.34 -8.60
CA GLY A 501 -51.72 -7.06 -7.90
C GLY A 501 -50.34 -6.42 -7.89
N GLU A 502 -49.78 -6.18 -6.70
CA GLU A 502 -48.45 -5.62 -6.52
C GLU A 502 -47.60 -6.51 -5.59
N ALA A 503 -46.32 -6.67 -5.90
CA ALA A 503 -45.35 -7.35 -5.05
C ALA A 503 -44.07 -6.51 -4.93
N LEU A 504 -43.47 -6.50 -3.74
CA LEU A 504 -42.19 -5.88 -3.48
C LEU A 504 -41.12 -6.95 -3.33
N ILE A 505 -40.03 -6.80 -4.06
CA ILE A 505 -38.93 -7.76 -4.11
C ILE A 505 -37.68 -7.01 -3.67
N ASN A 506 -37.10 -7.40 -2.53
CA ASN A 506 -35.79 -6.92 -2.16
C ASN A 506 -34.77 -7.43 -3.16
N LEU A 507 -33.95 -6.52 -3.67
CA LEU A 507 -32.92 -6.84 -4.64
C LEU A 507 -31.57 -6.60 -3.97
N ASP A 508 -30.95 -7.67 -3.48
CA ASP A 508 -29.57 -7.63 -3.03
C ASP A 508 -28.68 -7.87 -4.25
N ILE A 509 -28.14 -6.79 -4.81
CA ILE A 509 -27.17 -6.87 -5.91
C ILE A 509 -25.79 -6.98 -5.28
N PRO A 510 -25.04 -8.06 -5.54
CA PRO A 510 -23.64 -8.13 -5.16
C PRO A 510 -22.90 -6.95 -5.78
N ARG A 511 -22.18 -6.17 -4.97
CA ARG A 511 -21.33 -5.05 -5.47
C ARG A 511 -20.13 -5.54 -6.31
N ASN A 512 -19.87 -6.84 -6.26
CA ASN A 512 -18.81 -7.52 -6.97
C ASN A 512 -19.39 -8.30 -8.15
N ARG A 513 -18.77 -8.19 -9.32
CA ARG A 513 -19.09 -9.01 -10.49
C ARG A 513 -18.91 -10.49 -10.15
N GLU A 514 -20.00 -11.23 -10.01
CA GLU A 514 -20.05 -12.64 -10.38
C GLU A 514 -20.40 -12.69 -11.88
N GLU A 515 -19.79 -13.62 -12.63
CA GLU A 515 -20.01 -13.80 -14.08
C GLU A 515 -21.50 -13.66 -14.43
N GLN A 516 -21.80 -12.92 -15.51
CA GLN A 516 -23.15 -12.62 -16.04
C GLN A 516 -24.29 -13.28 -15.25
N SER A 517 -24.79 -12.58 -14.24
CA SER A 517 -25.84 -13.14 -13.40
C SER A 517 -27.18 -12.99 -14.12
N THR A 518 -27.66 -14.09 -14.72
CA THR A 518 -29.06 -14.19 -15.17
C THR A 518 -29.91 -14.46 -13.93
N TYR A 519 -30.80 -13.54 -13.57
CA TYR A 519 -31.59 -13.67 -12.34
C TYR A 519 -32.92 -14.38 -12.64
N LYS A 520 -33.30 -15.35 -11.81
CA LYS A 520 -34.65 -15.92 -11.83
C LYS A 520 -35.43 -15.36 -10.66
N ILE A 521 -36.40 -14.49 -10.94
CA ILE A 521 -37.26 -13.91 -9.92
C ILE A 521 -38.57 -14.72 -9.88
N VAL A 522 -38.77 -15.44 -8.77
CA VAL A 522 -40.01 -16.18 -8.50
C VAL A 522 -40.81 -15.40 -7.46
N ILE A 523 -41.98 -14.90 -7.85
CA ILE A 523 -42.92 -14.24 -6.96
C ILE A 523 -43.90 -15.28 -6.46
N VAL A 524 -43.96 -15.46 -5.15
CA VAL A 524 -44.93 -16.35 -4.50
C VAL A 524 -46.15 -15.51 -4.14
N LYS A 525 -47.32 -15.88 -4.69
CA LYS A 525 -48.58 -15.23 -4.31
C LYS A 525 -49.15 -15.93 -3.08
N GLU A 526 -48.98 -15.33 -1.91
CA GLU A 526 -49.75 -15.74 -0.73
C GLU A 526 -51.16 -15.14 -0.83
N LEU A 527 -52.15 -15.99 -1.08
CA LEU A 527 -53.53 -15.63 -0.85
C LEU A 527 -53.77 -15.64 0.66
N PHE A 528 -53.67 -14.48 1.31
CA PHE A 528 -54.43 -14.30 2.55
C PHE A 528 -55.91 -14.42 2.19
N SER A 529 -56.47 -15.60 2.43
CA SER A 529 -57.91 -15.78 2.46
C SER A 529 -58.45 -15.02 3.67
N VAL A 530 -59.32 -14.06 3.38
CA VAL A 530 -60.14 -13.37 4.36
C VAL A 530 -60.93 -14.39 5.16
N ASN A 531 -60.77 -14.40 6.48
CA ASN A 531 -61.84 -14.73 7.43
C ASN A 531 -61.44 -14.27 8.83
N ASN A 532 -61.94 -13.10 9.23
CA ASN A 532 -62.27 -12.83 10.63
C ASN A 532 -63.61 -12.08 10.66
N LYS A 533 -64.69 -12.87 10.64
CA LYS A 533 -65.90 -12.56 11.40
C LYS A 533 -65.98 -13.57 12.55
N ILE A 534 -66.57 -13.10 13.66
CA ILE A 534 -66.75 -13.69 15.00
C ILE A 534 -65.57 -13.32 15.93
N ASN A 535 -65.67 -12.38 16.88
CA ASN A 535 -66.83 -11.80 17.60
C ASN A 535 -66.94 -10.28 17.45
#